data_AF-A0A239QK94-F1
#
_entry.id   AF-A0A239QK94-F1
#
_cell.length_a   1.000
_cell.length_b   1.000
_cell.length_c   1.000
_cell.angle_alpha   90.00
_cell.angle_beta   90.00
_cell.angle_gamma   90.00
#
_symmetry.space_group_name_H-M   'P 1'
#
loop_
_entity.id
_entity.type
_entity.pdbx_description
1 polymer ?
#
loop_
_entity_poly.entity_id
_entity_poly.type
_entity_poly.pdbx_seq_one_letter_code
_entity_poly.pdbx_strand_id
1 'polypeptide(L)'
;MKRLERIARYEQILDRAEAVARQAEEALEAYDAVQAELKELEKYYTSREWKADFDADAAGKLPADLKRGVLSEDGIDSVLERFRDLKERLG
;
A
#
# COMPACT_ATOMS: atom_id res chain seq x y z
N MET A 1 -39.53 -11.65 -15.49
CA MET A 1 -38.39 -11.52 -16.43
C MET A 1 -38.41 -12.68 -17.41
N LYS A 2 -38.39 -12.39 -18.72
CA LYS A 2 -38.35 -13.40 -19.79
C LYS A 2 -36.98 -14.10 -19.82
N ARG A 3 -36.88 -15.25 -20.51
CA ARG A 3 -35.65 -16.05 -20.57
C ARG A 3 -34.44 -15.25 -21.06
N LEU A 4 -34.59 -14.51 -22.16
CA LEU A 4 -33.49 -13.74 -22.76
C LEU A 4 -33.04 -12.58 -21.87
N GLU A 5 -33.99 -11.84 -21.26
CA GLU A 5 -33.70 -10.78 -20.28
C GLU A 5 -32.93 -11.33 -19.07
N ARG A 6 -33.28 -12.54 -18.61
CA ARG A 6 -32.59 -13.20 -17.51
C ARG A 6 -31.14 -13.54 -17.85
N ILE A 7 -30.92 -14.12 -19.02
CA ILE A 7 -29.57 -14.50 -19.47
C ILE A 7 -28.70 -13.24 -19.60
N ALA A 8 -29.18 -12.22 -20.30
CA ALA A 8 -28.43 -10.97 -20.48
C ALA A 8 -28.05 -10.31 -19.14
N ARG A 9 -28.96 -10.33 -18.16
CA ARG A 9 -28.67 -9.82 -16.81
C ARG A 9 -27.54 -10.59 -16.13
N TYR A 10 -27.53 -11.92 -16.22
CA TYR A 10 -26.51 -12.73 -15.56
C TYR A 10 -25.16 -12.69 -16.29
N GLU A 11 -25.14 -12.57 -17.62
CA GLU A 11 -23.92 -12.31 -18.39
C GLU A 11 -23.26 -11.00 -17.92
N GLN A 12 -24.03 -9.92 -17.79
CA GLN A 12 -23.50 -8.64 -17.28
C GLN A 12 -22.96 -8.75 -15.84
N ILE A 13 -23.56 -9.60 -15.01
CA ILE A 13 -23.06 -9.86 -13.66
C ILE A 13 -21.75 -10.65 -13.72
N LEU A 14 -21.66 -11.66 -14.59
CA LEU A 14 -20.47 -12.47 -14.79
C LEU A 14 -19.30 -11.61 -15.27
N ASP A 15 -19.48 -10.84 -16.34
CA ASP A 15 -18.44 -9.96 -16.88
C ASP A 15 -17.90 -8.99 -15.82
N ARG A 16 -18.80 -8.41 -15.03
CA ARG A 16 -18.41 -7.50 -13.95
C ARG A 16 -17.68 -8.23 -12.83
N ALA A 17 -18.13 -9.43 -12.46
CA ALA A 17 -17.50 -10.23 -11.43
C ALA A 17 -16.07 -10.63 -11.84
N GLU A 18 -15.87 -11.06 -13.09
CA GLU A 18 -14.55 -11.41 -13.62
C GLU A 18 -13.60 -10.21 -13.64
N ALA A 19 -14.08 -9.03 -14.05
CA ALA A 19 -13.27 -7.82 -14.05
C ALA A 19 -12.82 -7.41 -12.65
N VAL A 20 -13.73 -7.48 -11.66
CA VAL A 20 -13.40 -7.15 -10.26
C VAL A 20 -12.47 -8.19 -9.66
N ALA A 21 -12.69 -9.48 -9.94
CA ALA A 21 -11.82 -10.55 -9.45
C ALA A 21 -10.38 -10.37 -9.94
N ARG A 22 -10.18 -10.10 -11.23
CA ARG A 22 -8.84 -9.85 -11.80
C ARG A 22 -8.14 -8.65 -11.15
N GLN A 23 -8.86 -7.55 -10.95
CA GLN A 23 -8.31 -6.38 -10.28
C GLN A 23 -7.92 -6.66 -8.83
N ALA A 24 -8.69 -7.49 -8.13
CA ALA A 24 -8.37 -7.90 -6.77
C ALA A 24 -7.14 -8.81 -6.73
N GLU A 25 -7.01 -9.75 -7.66
CA GLU A 25 -5.84 -10.62 -7.79
C GLU A 25 -4.56 -9.81 -8.05
N GLU A 26 -4.58 -8.90 -9.02
CA GLU A 26 -3.45 -8.00 -9.32
C GLU A 26 -3.06 -7.13 -8.11
N ALA A 27 -4.05 -6.62 -7.37
CA ALA A 27 -3.82 -5.83 -6.17
C ALA A 27 -3.21 -6.66 -5.03
N LEU A 28 -3.63 -7.92 -4.87
CA LEU A 28 -3.07 -8.84 -3.88
C LEU A 28 -1.63 -9.22 -4.23
N GLU A 29 -1.34 -9.50 -5.49
CA GLU A 29 0.04 -9.77 -5.94
C GLU A 29 0.96 -8.57 -5.66
N ALA A 30 0.51 -7.34 -5.95
CA ALA A 30 1.26 -6.13 -5.64
C ALA A 30 1.43 -5.91 -4.13
N TYR A 31 0.39 -6.22 -3.34
CA TYR A 31 0.45 -6.17 -1.88
C TYR A 31 1.48 -7.16 -1.31
N ASP A 32 1.55 -8.37 -1.85
CA ASP A 32 2.50 -9.39 -1.43
C ASP A 32 3.94 -9.05 -1.84
N ALA A 33 4.11 -8.48 -3.04
CA ALA A 33 5.43 -8.09 -3.57
C ALA A 33 6.15 -7.05 -2.69
N VAL A 34 5.42 -6.13 -2.07
CA VAL A 34 6.00 -5.05 -1.25
C VAL A 34 6.26 -5.45 0.22
N GLN A 35 5.83 -6.63 0.67
CA GLN A 35 5.95 -7.03 2.08
C GLN A 35 7.39 -7.08 2.60
N ALA A 36 8.35 -7.46 1.75
CA ALA A 36 9.76 -7.48 2.12
C ALA A 36 10.32 -6.05 2.30
N GLU A 37 9.95 -5.14 1.39
CA GLU A 37 10.35 -3.74 1.41
C GLU A 37 9.75 -3.00 2.61
N LEU A 38 8.52 -3.31 3.00
CA LEU A 38 7.90 -2.74 4.21
C LEU A 38 8.64 -3.14 5.48
N LYS A 39 9.13 -4.38 5.58
CA LYS A 39 9.96 -4.80 6.72
C LYS A 39 11.29 -4.08 6.76
N GLU A 40 11.88 -3.82 5.59
CA GLU A 40 13.10 -3.01 5.49
C GLU A 40 12.84 -1.57 5.93
N LEU A 41 11.71 -0.99 5.49
CA LEU A 41 11.30 0.36 5.87
C LEU A 41 11.02 0.48 7.37
N GLU A 42 10.34 -0.50 7.98
CA GLU A 42 10.11 -0.56 9.43
C GLU A 42 11.43 -0.69 10.22
N LYS A 43 12.36 -1.52 9.71
CA LYS A 43 13.70 -1.64 10.30
C LYS A 43 14.47 -0.32 10.21
N TYR A 44 14.39 0.39 9.08
CA TYR A 44 14.99 1.71 8.94
C TYR A 44 14.38 2.69 9.94
N TYR A 45 13.05 2.80 10.00
CA TYR A 45 12.35 3.73 10.88
C TYR A 45 12.70 3.53 12.37
N THR A 46 12.86 2.29 12.80
CA THR A 46 13.22 1.95 14.18
C THR A 46 14.73 1.98 14.46
N SER A 47 15.55 2.34 13.47
CA SER A 47 17.01 2.34 13.58
C SER A 47 17.59 3.64 14.13
N ARG A 48 18.86 3.57 14.53
CA ARG A 48 19.66 4.76 14.84
C ARG A 48 19.98 5.60 13.59
N GLU A 49 19.97 4.99 12.41
CA GLU A 49 20.27 5.67 11.14
C GLU A 49 19.15 6.66 10.80
N TRP A 50 17.89 6.22 10.86
CA TRP A 50 16.74 7.12 10.68
C TRP A 50 16.77 8.30 11.66
N LYS A 51 17.11 8.05 12.93
CA LYS A 51 17.21 9.12 13.92
C LYS A 51 18.30 10.14 13.56
N ALA A 52 19.45 9.66 13.08
CA ALA A 52 20.53 10.53 12.64
C ALA A 52 20.16 11.34 11.39
N ASP A 53 19.48 10.71 10.43
CA ASP A 53 19.00 11.37 9.21
C ASP A 53 17.95 12.43 9.52
N PHE A 54 17.01 12.13 10.43
CA PHE A 54 16.01 13.07 10.92
C PHE A 54 16.65 14.29 11.59
N ASP A 55 17.62 14.08 12.49
CA ASP A 55 18.33 15.18 13.15
C ASP A 55 19.18 16.00 12.16
N ALA A 56 19.71 15.37 11.12
CA ALA A 56 20.43 16.06 10.03
C ALA A 56 19.49 16.94 9.20
N ASP A 57 18.28 16.47 8.91
CA ASP A 57 17.27 17.26 8.22
C ASP A 57 16.83 18.47 9.06
N ALA A 58 16.52 18.24 10.34
CA ALA A 58 16.15 19.29 11.28
C ALA A 58 17.25 20.35 11.44
N ALA A 59 18.52 19.95 11.31
CA ALA A 59 19.68 20.85 11.33
C ALA A 59 19.96 21.54 9.97
N GLY A 60 19.14 21.33 8.94
CA GLY A 60 19.32 21.92 7.61
C GLY A 60 20.54 21.39 6.85
N LYS A 61 21.01 20.18 7.18
CA LYS A 61 22.22 19.57 6.58
C LYS A 61 21.93 18.80 5.29
N LEU A 62 20.66 18.58 4.95
CA LEU A 62 20.26 17.86 3.75
C LEU A 62 19.94 18.82 2.57
N PRO A 63 20.23 18.42 1.32
CA PRO A 63 19.94 19.23 0.14
C PRO A 63 18.48 19.69 0.07
N ALA A 64 18.24 20.92 -0.40
CA ALA A 64 16.90 21.50 -0.48
C ALA A 64 15.95 20.71 -1.41
N ASP A 65 16.51 20.10 -2.46
CA ASP A 65 15.80 19.32 -3.48
C ASP A 65 15.60 17.84 -3.11
N LEU A 66 16.14 17.38 -1.98
CA LEU A 66 15.93 16.03 -1.50
C LEU A 66 14.47 15.81 -1.08
N LYS A 67 13.83 14.77 -1.64
CA LYS A 67 12.51 14.30 -1.17
C LYS A 67 12.69 13.63 0.20
N ARG A 68 11.99 14.15 1.22
CA ARG A 68 12.16 13.79 2.63
C ARG A 68 10.93 13.18 3.29
N GLY A 69 10.07 12.52 2.49
CA GLY A 69 8.87 11.89 3.03
C GLY A 69 9.17 10.88 4.15
N VAL A 70 10.30 10.17 4.06
CA VAL A 70 10.77 9.21 5.08
C VAL A 70 11.23 9.86 6.38
N LEU A 71 11.50 11.17 6.40
CA LEU A 71 11.93 11.93 7.58
C LEU A 71 10.80 12.80 8.14
N SER A 72 9.56 12.58 7.69
CA SER A 72 8.39 13.22 8.29
C SER A 72 7.98 12.50 9.59
N GLU A 73 7.31 13.22 10.48
CA GLU A 73 6.84 12.70 11.78
C GLU A 73 5.95 11.47 11.62
N ASP A 74 5.06 11.47 10.61
CA ASP A 74 4.04 10.42 10.44
C ASP A 74 4.20 9.56 9.17
N GLY A 75 5.16 9.87 8.28
CA GLY A 75 5.16 9.32 6.92
C GLY A 75 5.31 7.80 6.85
N ILE A 76 6.29 7.25 7.57
CA ILE A 76 6.52 5.80 7.61
C ILE A 76 5.47 5.13 8.50
N ASP A 77 5.16 5.71 9.66
CA ASP A 77 4.20 5.13 10.60
C ASP A 77 2.82 4.94 9.96
N SER A 78 2.32 5.98 9.29
CA SER A 78 1.02 5.96 8.60
C SER A 78 0.95 4.89 7.50
N VAL A 79 2.04 4.64 6.78
CA VAL A 79 2.01 3.60 5.73
C VAL A 79 2.05 2.20 6.34
N LEU A 80 2.85 1.99 7.38
CA LEU A 80 2.95 0.70 8.07
C LEU A 80 1.61 0.33 8.74
N GLU A 81 0.93 1.30 9.37
CA GLU A 81 -0.40 1.11 9.95
C GLU A 81 -1.42 0.70 8.88
N ARG A 82 -1.48 1.42 7.75
CA ARG A 82 -2.40 1.09 6.65
C ARG A 82 -2.20 -0.32 6.10
N PHE A 83 -0.95 -0.80 6.00
CA PHE A 83 -0.68 -2.17 5.56
C PHE A 83 -1.05 -3.22 6.62
N ARG A 84 -0.94 -2.88 7.91
CA ARG A 84 -1.41 -3.73 9.01
C ARG A 84 -2.93 -3.87 8.98
N ASP A 85 -3.66 -2.77 8.79
CA ASP A 85 -5.12 -2.78 8.66
C ASP A 85 -5.57 -3.60 7.44
N LEU A 86 -4.86 -3.49 6.31
CA LEU A 86 -5.13 -4.30 5.13
C LEU A 86 -4.93 -5.79 5.43
N LYS A 87 -3.86 -6.15 6.14
CA LYS A 87 -3.61 -7.54 6.56
C LYS A 87 -4.77 -8.09 7.39
N GLU A 88 -5.25 -7.33 8.38
CA GLU A 88 -6.37 -7.76 9.24
C GLU A 88 -7.68 -7.95 8.45
N ARG A 89 -7.88 -7.15 7.40
CA ARG A 89 -9.05 -7.27 6.52
C ARG A 89 -8.95 -8.46 5.56
N LEU A 90 -7.74 -8.94 5.25
CA LEU A 90 -7.49 -10.06 4.33
C LEU A 90 -7.50 -11.43 5.02
N GLY A 91 -7.29 -11.48 6.35
CA GLY A 91 -7.35 -12.70 7.16
C GLY A 91 -5.99 -13.30 7.48
#